data_AF-R6AKY0-F1
#
_entry.id   AF-R6AKY0-F1
#
_cell.length_a   1.000
_cell.length_b   1.000
_cell.length_c   1.000
_cell.angle_alpha   90.00
_cell.angle_beta   90.00
_cell.angle_gamma   90.00
#
_symmetry.space_group_name_H-M   'P 1'
#
loop_
_entity.id
_entity.type
_entity.pdbx_description
1 polymer ?
#
loop_
_entity_poly.entity_id
_entity_poly.type
_entity_poly.pdbx_seq_one_letter_code
_entity_poly.pdbx_strand_id
1 'polypeptide(L)'
;MSAVFTVSALFGCGGSRKYTVDDIIAFHTSCYGMESNPVYAFALRKQDENWLFSASCRVKSRDDCYTSFSSFPIPTEEAEKFLEIIREEDEIRRLRKYRNPIRFFHIADEPMRSSGMTFTDGNSIEKETKLCDRAIDCLRDLADRHYEAAEKAELIAIKNKLTSVFIRLKDTEPWRSHSFTLKKDGDHWYFSFECSFGEDSLPVKVENVRLSDEETDDVIRIIAKYDLISKASGYAEPPEDVDGITDRSVYFTDFSLAGGRRINSSLPVPDELTGCLYGLAGAKLLTEVNISRSCMDHSSSYSFSLEKTEDNWFLSFDCAADCVGYHTNAEKIPVDTEEAEEILRTVRERRLISEVLSYEAPSESDVYVLDETTYNTSFAFSDGSSVHAPISAGRELTDAFYSLAGRKIKK
;
A
#
# COMPACT_ATOMS: atom_id res chain seq x y z
N MET A 1 14.52 0.99 -7.58
CA MET A 1 15.61 1.64 -8.32
C MET A 1 16.53 2.25 -7.28
N SER A 2 17.75 1.72 -7.17
CA SER A 2 18.75 2.24 -6.25
C SER A 2 19.20 3.61 -6.76
N ALA A 3 18.83 4.69 -6.07
CA ALA A 3 19.39 5.99 -6.31
C ALA A 3 20.85 5.95 -5.81
N VAL A 4 21.75 5.51 -6.68
CA VAL A 4 23.19 5.69 -6.51
C VAL A 4 23.45 7.18 -6.63
N PHE A 5 23.47 7.88 -5.49
CA PHE A 5 24.04 9.22 -5.42
C PHE A 5 25.56 9.08 -5.53
N THR A 6 26.09 9.28 -6.73
CA THR A 6 27.52 9.54 -6.96
C THR A 6 27.87 10.92 -6.41
N VAL A 7 28.22 10.99 -5.12
CA VAL A 7 28.93 12.15 -4.58
C VAL A 7 30.42 11.89 -4.73
N SER A 8 31.06 12.69 -5.60
CA SER A 8 32.48 12.61 -5.91
C SER A 8 33.35 12.84 -4.66
N ALA A 9 34.11 11.82 -4.25
CA ALA A 9 35.13 11.93 -3.23
C ALA A 9 36.38 12.65 -3.76
N LEU A 10 36.50 13.95 -3.47
CA LEU A 10 37.78 14.66 -3.54
C LEU A 10 38.50 14.46 -2.19
N PHE A 11 39.47 13.56 -2.16
CA PHE A 11 40.38 13.39 -1.03
C PHE A 11 41.28 14.62 -0.86
N GLY A 12 40.88 15.52 0.04
CA GLY A 12 41.74 16.58 0.57
C GLY A 12 42.32 16.18 1.92
N CYS A 13 43.63 15.90 1.98
CA CYS A 13 44.41 15.84 3.22
C CYS A 13 44.39 17.22 3.91
N GLY A 14 43.47 17.43 4.84
CA GLY A 14 43.42 18.59 5.74
C GLY A 14 43.44 18.12 7.20
N GLY A 15 44.22 18.82 8.05
CA GLY A 15 44.39 18.49 9.48
C GLY A 15 43.07 18.26 10.22
N SER A 16 43.11 17.48 11.30
CA SER A 16 41.95 16.99 12.06
C SER A 16 41.09 18.11 12.66
N ARG A 17 40.28 18.75 11.80
CA ARG A 17 39.28 19.73 12.20
C ARG A 17 38.34 19.07 13.20
N LYS A 18 38.12 19.71 14.34
CA LYS A 18 37.14 19.28 15.32
C LYS A 18 35.78 19.80 14.85
N TYR A 19 34.89 18.90 14.44
CA TYR A 19 33.50 19.25 14.17
C TYR A 19 32.74 19.32 15.49
N THR A 20 31.80 20.25 15.54
CA THR A 20 30.79 20.39 16.56
C THR A 20 29.43 19.98 15.99
N VAL A 21 28.42 19.86 16.84
CA VAL A 21 27.05 19.54 16.41
C VAL A 21 26.48 20.64 15.51
N ASP A 22 26.88 21.89 15.76
CA ASP A 22 26.41 23.06 14.99
C ASP A 22 26.94 23.06 13.55
N ASP A 23 27.97 22.24 13.27
CA ASP A 23 28.50 22.04 11.93
C ASP A 23 27.72 20.98 11.14
N ILE A 24 26.76 20.25 11.74
CA ILE A 24 26.03 19.17 11.06
C ILE A 24 24.95 19.77 10.15
N ILE A 25 24.95 19.37 8.87
CA ILE A 25 23.89 19.73 7.90
C ILE A 25 23.07 18.53 7.45
N ALA A 26 23.57 17.30 7.63
CA ALA A 26 22.80 16.10 7.36
C ALA A 26 23.27 14.93 8.20
N PHE A 27 22.35 14.02 8.45
CA PHE A 27 22.55 12.79 9.19
C PHE A 27 21.74 11.68 8.52
N HIS A 28 22.28 10.47 8.49
CA HIS A 28 21.54 9.28 8.12
C HIS A 28 21.93 8.10 9.01
N THR A 29 20.98 7.20 9.26
CA THR A 29 21.26 5.91 9.88
C THR A 29 20.29 4.85 9.40
N SER A 30 20.78 3.64 9.23
CA SER A 30 19.99 2.53 8.75
C SER A 30 20.44 1.20 9.36
N CYS A 31 19.49 0.28 9.47
CA CYS A 31 19.71 -1.10 9.87
C CYS A 31 18.94 -1.98 8.89
N TYR A 32 19.64 -2.85 8.16
CA TYR A 32 19.06 -3.77 7.18
C TYR A 32 19.51 -5.21 7.49
N GLY A 33 18.63 -6.20 7.41
CA GLY A 33 18.97 -7.60 7.66
C GLY A 33 17.77 -8.53 7.44
N MET A 34 18.03 -9.84 7.48
CA MET A 34 17.00 -10.89 7.34
C MET A 34 16.16 -11.08 8.62
N GLU A 35 16.57 -10.46 9.73
CA GLU A 35 15.87 -10.53 11.01
C GLU A 35 14.63 -9.64 11.01
N SER A 36 13.50 -10.18 11.47
CA SER A 36 12.17 -9.58 11.42
C SER A 36 11.98 -8.36 12.34
N ASN A 37 13.01 -7.90 13.07
CA ASN A 37 13.03 -6.59 13.70
C ASN A 37 14.41 -6.23 14.32
N PRO A 38 14.83 -4.95 14.32
CA PRO A 38 14.26 -3.81 13.61
C PRO A 38 15.07 -3.43 12.36
N VAL A 39 14.42 -3.50 11.19
CA VAL A 39 14.87 -2.84 9.96
C VAL A 39 14.39 -1.39 10.02
N TYR A 40 15.29 -0.44 9.78
CA TYR A 40 14.94 0.99 9.71
C TYR A 40 15.89 1.76 8.80
N ALA A 41 15.43 2.91 8.32
CA ALA A 41 16.25 3.92 7.68
C ALA A 41 15.72 5.31 8.07
N PHE A 42 16.60 6.17 8.55
CA PHE A 42 16.30 7.55 8.92
C PHE A 42 17.28 8.48 8.26
N ALA A 43 16.80 9.64 7.81
CA ALA A 43 17.66 10.74 7.41
C ALA A 43 17.09 12.06 7.88
N LEU A 44 17.98 12.93 8.34
CA LEU A 44 17.68 14.29 8.76
C LEU A 44 18.62 15.22 7.99
N ARG A 45 18.10 16.21 7.26
CA ARG A 45 18.91 17.13 6.44
C ARG A 45 18.42 18.56 6.60
N LYS A 46 19.34 19.51 6.62
CA LYS A 46 19.04 20.94 6.61
C LYS A 46 18.95 21.43 5.16
N GLN A 47 17.83 22.04 4.79
CA GLN A 47 17.57 22.63 3.48
C GLN A 47 16.77 23.92 3.65
N ASP A 48 17.25 25.03 3.06
CA ASP A 48 16.57 26.34 3.07
C ASP A 48 16.11 26.77 4.49
N GLU A 49 17.02 26.67 5.47
CA GLU A 49 16.80 26.89 6.92
C GLU A 49 15.83 25.93 7.63
N ASN A 50 15.23 24.98 6.92
CA ASN A 50 14.35 23.97 7.51
C ASN A 50 15.07 22.63 7.69
N TRP A 51 14.70 21.90 8.74
CA TRP A 51 15.09 20.51 8.92
C TRP A 51 14.07 19.61 8.25
N LEU A 52 14.54 18.78 7.32
CA LEU A 52 13.76 17.78 6.61
C LEU A 52 14.10 16.40 7.15
N PHE A 53 13.08 15.69 7.57
CA PHE A 53 13.18 14.33 8.09
C PHE A 53 12.55 13.34 7.11
N SER A 54 13.17 12.19 6.94
CA SER A 54 12.60 11.07 6.19
C SER A 54 12.86 9.78 6.95
N ALA A 55 11.87 8.89 6.94
CA ALA A 55 11.93 7.65 7.68
C ALA A 55 11.36 6.48 6.88
N SER A 56 11.91 5.30 7.14
CA SER A 56 11.36 4.00 6.79
C SER A 56 11.52 3.12 8.03
N CYS A 57 10.44 2.88 8.77
CA CYS A 57 10.48 2.12 10.02
C CYS A 57 9.08 1.59 10.39
N ARG A 58 9.02 0.70 11.38
CA ARG A 58 7.75 0.38 12.05
C ARG A 58 7.31 1.55 12.93
N VAL A 59 6.03 1.89 12.85
CA VAL A 59 5.41 2.93 13.65
C VAL A 59 4.38 2.36 14.61
N LYS A 60 4.40 2.81 15.86
CA LYS A 60 3.50 2.31 16.92
C LYS A 60 2.06 2.76 16.72
N SER A 61 1.86 3.92 16.09
CA SER A 61 0.53 4.52 15.88
C SER A 61 -0.38 3.70 14.96
N ARG A 62 0.17 2.73 14.21
CA ARG A 62 -0.56 1.92 13.23
C ARG A 62 -0.32 0.42 13.46
N ASP A 63 -0.53 -0.06 14.68
CA ASP A 63 -0.39 -1.48 15.05
C ASP A 63 0.95 -2.11 14.62
N ASP A 64 2.06 -1.38 14.79
CA ASP A 64 3.42 -1.78 14.36
C ASP A 64 3.58 -2.02 12.85
N CYS A 65 2.78 -1.34 12.02
CA CYS A 65 2.92 -1.39 10.56
C CYS A 65 4.26 -0.76 10.11
N TYR A 66 4.93 -1.41 9.15
CA TYR A 66 6.13 -0.86 8.51
C TYR A 66 5.74 0.20 7.49
N THR A 67 6.25 1.42 7.64
CA THR A 67 5.90 2.54 6.77
C THR A 67 7.12 3.35 6.33
N SER A 68 6.94 4.20 5.31
CA SER A 68 7.99 5.04 4.75
C SER A 68 7.42 6.38 4.28
N PHE A 69 8.13 7.47 4.54
CA PHE A 69 7.83 8.79 3.98
C PHE A 69 9.10 9.53 3.56
N SER A 70 8.97 10.36 2.53
CA SER A 70 10.06 11.16 1.97
C SER A 70 10.21 12.51 2.70
N SER A 71 11.25 13.28 2.36
CA SER A 71 11.68 14.48 3.07
C SER A 71 10.53 15.42 3.49
N PHE A 72 10.23 15.43 4.79
CA PHE A 72 9.14 16.17 5.41
C PHE A 72 9.69 17.20 6.42
N PRO A 73 9.24 18.47 6.38
CA PRO A 73 9.71 19.49 7.30
C PRO A 73 9.27 19.21 8.74
N ILE A 74 10.21 19.25 9.68
CA ILE A 74 9.95 19.14 11.11
C ILE A 74 10.25 20.47 11.83
N PRO A 75 9.59 20.73 12.98
CA PRO A 75 9.89 21.90 13.79
C PRO A 75 11.37 21.94 14.21
N THR A 76 11.95 23.14 14.23
CA THR A 76 13.37 23.32 14.56
C THR A 76 13.68 22.83 15.96
N GLU A 77 12.77 23.03 16.92
CA GLU A 77 12.90 22.59 18.31
C GLU A 77 13.06 21.07 18.43
N GLU A 78 12.45 20.31 17.51
CA GLU A 78 12.54 18.86 17.52
C GLU A 78 13.84 18.35 16.90
N ALA A 79 14.31 19.01 15.84
CA ALA A 79 15.63 18.76 15.29
C ALA A 79 16.72 19.09 16.33
N GLU A 80 16.60 20.22 17.04
CA GLU A 80 17.53 20.62 18.09
C GLU A 80 17.57 19.63 19.26
N LYS A 81 16.44 19.04 19.67
CA LYS A 81 16.42 17.95 20.65
C LYS A 81 17.25 16.75 20.19
N PHE A 82 17.15 16.37 18.92
CA PHE A 82 17.98 15.29 18.38
C PHE A 82 19.46 15.67 18.37
N LEU A 83 19.80 16.89 17.95
CA LEU A 83 21.17 17.41 17.95
C LEU A 83 21.76 17.50 19.38
N GLU A 84 20.96 17.82 20.38
CA GLU A 84 21.34 17.80 21.79
C GLU A 84 21.73 16.39 22.24
N ILE A 85 20.98 15.35 21.86
CA ILE A 85 21.35 13.95 22.14
C ILE A 85 22.71 13.61 21.50
N ILE A 86 22.93 14.03 20.23
CA ILE A 86 24.23 13.83 19.56
C ILE A 86 25.37 14.51 20.33
N ARG A 87 25.11 15.69 20.93
CA ARG A 87 26.07 16.43 21.75
C ARG A 87 26.37 15.72 23.06
N GLU A 88 25.33 15.30 23.79
CA GLU A 88 25.45 14.63 25.09
C GLU A 88 26.15 13.27 25.00
N GLU A 89 25.86 12.50 23.96
CA GLU A 89 26.40 11.16 23.75
C GLU A 89 27.77 11.16 23.04
N ASP A 90 28.33 12.33 22.75
CA ASP A 90 29.61 12.53 22.05
C ASP A 90 29.70 11.71 20.74
N GLU A 91 28.58 11.65 20.01
CA GLU A 91 28.36 10.73 18.88
C GLU A 91 29.31 10.99 17.72
N ILE A 92 29.63 12.26 17.43
CA ILE A 92 30.63 12.64 16.42
C ILE A 92 31.97 11.98 16.72
N ARG A 93 32.41 11.99 17.98
CA ARG A 93 33.69 11.39 18.38
C ARG A 93 33.60 9.87 18.39
N ARG A 94 32.47 9.30 18.82
CA ARG A 94 32.23 7.84 18.80
C ARG A 94 32.33 7.29 17.38
N LEU A 95 31.62 7.90 16.42
CA LEU A 95 31.67 7.52 15.01
C LEU A 95 33.07 7.70 14.40
N ARG A 96 33.76 8.82 14.67
CA ARG A 96 35.14 9.04 14.17
C ARG A 96 36.12 7.95 14.64
N LYS A 97 35.99 7.50 15.88
CA LYS A 97 36.85 6.45 16.45
C LYS A 97 36.46 5.04 16.00
N TYR A 98 35.22 4.85 15.53
CA TYR A 98 34.76 3.56 15.04
C TYR A 98 35.58 3.13 13.81
N ARG A 99 36.10 1.90 13.86
CA ARG A 99 36.80 1.27 12.75
C ARG A 99 35.84 0.27 12.13
N ASN A 100 35.54 0.44 10.84
CA ASN A 100 34.70 -0.50 10.13
C ASN A 100 35.35 -1.90 10.18
N PRO A 101 34.54 -2.96 10.34
CA PRO A 101 35.05 -4.32 10.38
C PRO A 101 35.77 -4.66 9.08
N ILE A 102 36.96 -5.26 9.19
CA ILE A 102 37.69 -5.79 8.04
C ILE A 102 37.12 -7.18 7.77
N ARG A 103 36.26 -7.32 6.75
CA ARG A 103 35.63 -8.60 6.41
C ARG A 103 36.53 -9.39 5.44
N PHE A 104 37.18 -10.46 5.93
CA PHE A 104 37.91 -11.44 5.09
C PHE A 104 37.00 -12.55 4.56
N PHE A 105 35.86 -12.79 5.21
CA PHE A 105 34.80 -13.70 4.78
C PHE A 105 33.46 -12.97 4.92
N HIS A 106 32.56 -13.13 3.94
CA HIS A 106 31.21 -12.59 4.00
C HIS A 106 30.32 -13.51 4.84
N ILE A 107 29.88 -13.05 6.02
CA ILE A 107 28.73 -13.63 6.73
C ILE A 107 27.49 -12.95 6.14
N ALA A 108 26.65 -13.72 5.46
CA ALA A 108 25.50 -13.19 4.72
C ALA A 108 24.35 -12.70 5.62
N ASP A 109 24.27 -13.20 6.85
CA ASP A 109 23.06 -13.05 7.69
C ASP A 109 23.18 -12.00 8.81
N GLU A 110 24.30 -11.29 8.94
CA GLU A 110 24.46 -10.29 10.00
C GLU A 110 23.79 -8.95 9.60
N PRO A 111 22.94 -8.35 10.46
CA PRO A 111 22.30 -7.07 10.17
C PRO A 111 23.34 -5.98 9.88
N MET A 112 23.27 -5.40 8.69
CA MET A 112 24.14 -4.33 8.25
C MET A 112 23.62 -3.01 8.79
N ARG A 113 24.45 -2.32 9.56
CA ARG A 113 24.15 -1.03 10.17
C ARG A 113 25.05 0.02 9.55
N SER A 114 24.48 1.16 9.18
CA SER A 114 25.24 2.30 8.68
C SER A 114 24.77 3.57 9.39
N SER A 115 25.70 4.44 9.74
CA SER A 115 25.40 5.80 10.18
C SER A 115 26.41 6.77 9.62
N GLY A 116 25.93 7.95 9.25
CA GLY A 116 26.79 9.00 8.75
C GLY A 116 26.29 10.40 9.05
N MET A 117 27.24 11.34 9.03
CA MET A 117 27.05 12.76 9.30
C MET A 117 27.77 13.56 8.22
N THR A 118 27.12 14.59 7.70
CA THR A 118 27.69 15.55 6.75
C THR A 118 27.76 16.92 7.41
N PHE A 119 28.88 17.61 7.21
CA PHE A 119 29.17 18.88 7.83
C PHE A 119 29.05 20.05 6.84
N THR A 120 28.98 21.27 7.37
CA THR A 120 28.86 22.53 6.60
C THR A 120 29.96 22.73 5.56
N ASP A 121 31.14 22.13 5.74
CA ASP A 121 32.25 22.20 4.79
C ASP A 121 32.21 21.10 3.71
N GLY A 122 31.14 20.30 3.68
CA GLY A 122 30.94 19.20 2.76
C GLY A 122 31.66 17.89 3.14
N ASN A 123 32.47 17.89 4.19
CA ASN A 123 33.08 16.65 4.67
C ASN A 123 32.02 15.75 5.32
N SER A 124 32.26 14.45 5.32
CA SER A 124 31.37 13.47 5.93
C SER A 124 32.11 12.43 6.76
N ILE A 125 31.39 11.84 7.71
CA ILE A 125 31.76 10.61 8.40
C ILE A 125 30.73 9.57 8.00
N GLU A 126 31.18 8.40 7.59
CA GLU A 126 30.33 7.25 7.30
C GLU A 126 30.93 6.01 7.95
N LYS A 127 30.11 5.27 8.70
CA LYS A 127 30.56 4.14 9.53
C LYS A 127 29.54 3.03 9.54
N GLU A 128 30.03 1.79 9.52
CA GLU A 128 29.22 0.58 9.62
C GLU A 128 28.78 0.30 11.06
N THR A 129 28.06 1.24 11.66
CA THR A 129 27.55 1.12 13.03
C THR A 129 26.25 1.89 13.19
N LYS A 130 25.45 1.53 14.20
CA LYS A 130 24.25 2.30 14.59
C LYS A 130 24.65 3.49 15.48
N LEU A 131 23.79 4.50 15.54
CA LEU A 131 23.83 5.49 16.62
C LEU A 131 23.59 4.87 18.00
N CYS A 132 23.86 5.63 19.07
CA CYS A 132 23.38 5.30 20.41
C CYS A 132 21.86 5.08 20.43
N ASP A 133 21.41 4.27 21.37
CA ASP A 133 20.00 3.87 21.46
C ASP A 133 19.08 5.08 21.70
N ARG A 134 19.51 6.06 22.50
CA ARG A 134 18.77 7.32 22.72
C ARG A 134 18.49 8.08 21.41
N ALA A 135 19.46 8.14 20.50
CA ALA A 135 19.28 8.83 19.23
C ALA A 135 18.36 8.04 18.29
N ILE A 136 18.46 6.71 18.28
CA ILE A 136 17.54 5.85 17.50
C ILE A 136 16.10 5.96 18.02
N ASP A 137 15.91 5.93 19.35
CA ASP A 137 14.59 6.07 19.96
C ASP A 137 13.98 7.44 19.67
N CYS A 138 14.78 8.51 19.72
CA CYS A 138 14.34 9.85 19.31
C CYS A 138 13.86 9.90 17.84
N LEU A 139 14.55 9.23 16.92
CA LEU A 139 14.16 9.17 15.50
C LEU A 139 12.88 8.36 15.29
N ARG A 140 12.66 7.30 16.08
CA ARG A 140 11.40 6.54 16.07
C ARG A 140 10.24 7.39 16.59
N ASP A 141 10.44 8.11 17.69
CA ASP A 141 9.43 9.01 18.24
C ASP A 141 9.12 10.18 17.28
N LEU A 142 10.11 10.62 16.49
CA LEU A 142 9.88 11.58 15.40
C LEU A 142 9.04 10.96 14.27
N ALA A 143 9.35 9.73 13.86
CA ALA A 143 8.60 9.03 12.82
C ALA A 143 7.14 8.80 13.25
N ASP A 144 6.92 8.30 14.48
CA ASP A 144 5.58 8.08 15.04
C ASP A 144 4.74 9.36 15.06
N ARG A 145 5.35 10.51 15.37
CA ARG A 145 4.65 11.81 15.46
C ARG A 145 4.34 12.44 14.11
N HIS A 146 5.22 12.30 13.13
CA HIS A 146 5.12 13.02 11.85
C HIS A 146 4.62 12.16 10.69
N TYR A 147 4.50 10.85 10.87
CA TYR A 147 4.13 9.93 9.80
C TYR A 147 2.81 10.31 9.11
N GLU A 148 1.73 10.52 9.86
CA GLU A 148 0.41 10.83 9.29
C GLU A 148 0.41 12.17 8.53
N ALA A 149 1.10 13.17 9.08
CA ALA A 149 1.22 14.49 8.46
C ALA A 149 2.04 14.42 7.17
N ALA A 150 3.12 13.62 7.17
CA ALA A 150 3.96 13.40 6.01
C ALA A 150 3.22 12.65 4.90
N GLU A 151 2.53 11.57 5.23
CA GLU A 151 1.69 10.81 4.27
C GLU A 151 0.63 11.73 3.65
N LYS A 152 -0.10 12.49 4.48
CA LYS A 152 -1.12 13.42 3.99
C LYS A 152 -0.53 14.51 3.07
N ALA A 153 0.63 15.06 3.40
CA ALA A 153 1.29 16.06 2.58
C ALA A 153 1.75 15.49 1.23
N GLU A 154 2.27 14.26 1.21
CA GLU A 154 2.66 13.54 -0.01
C GLU A 154 1.45 13.27 -0.91
N LEU A 155 0.33 12.82 -0.35
CA LEU A 155 -0.92 12.63 -1.08
C LEU A 155 -1.41 13.94 -1.71
N ILE A 156 -1.41 15.04 -0.96
CA ILE A 156 -1.80 16.37 -1.46
C ILE A 156 -0.87 16.81 -2.61
N ALA A 157 0.44 16.63 -2.45
CA ALA A 157 1.41 16.99 -3.47
C ALA A 157 1.17 16.22 -4.78
N ILE A 158 0.90 14.92 -4.71
CA ILE A 158 0.60 14.10 -5.88
C ILE A 158 -0.75 14.50 -6.49
N LYS A 159 -1.80 14.70 -5.68
CA LYS A 159 -3.12 15.17 -6.16
C LYS A 159 -3.08 16.55 -6.84
N ASN A 160 -2.11 17.39 -6.49
CA ASN A 160 -1.88 18.68 -7.13
C ASN A 160 -1.06 18.55 -8.43
N LYS A 161 -0.13 17.60 -8.46
CA LYS A 161 0.70 17.32 -9.63
C LYS A 161 -0.06 16.56 -10.72
N LEU A 162 -1.02 15.71 -10.36
CA LEU A 162 -1.69 14.78 -11.24
C LEU A 162 -3.07 15.31 -11.66
N THR A 163 -3.36 15.29 -12.96
CA THR A 163 -4.69 15.64 -13.50
C THR A 163 -5.43 14.41 -14.03
N SER A 164 -4.72 13.41 -14.52
CA SER A 164 -5.32 12.12 -14.85
C SER A 164 -4.30 10.98 -14.89
N VAL A 165 -4.78 9.77 -14.67
CA VAL A 165 -4.07 8.50 -14.85
C VAL A 165 -4.91 7.65 -15.77
N PHE A 166 -4.28 7.07 -16.80
CA PHE A 166 -4.89 6.06 -17.65
C PHE A 166 -4.02 4.82 -17.61
N ILE A 167 -4.64 3.68 -17.30
CA ILE A 167 -4.01 2.37 -17.27
C ILE A 167 -4.79 1.48 -18.20
N ARG A 168 -4.10 0.82 -19.13
CA ARG A 168 -4.71 -0.14 -20.04
C ARG A 168 -3.85 -1.40 -20.10
N LEU A 169 -4.48 -2.54 -19.92
CA LEU A 169 -3.96 -3.84 -20.33
C LEU A 169 -4.70 -4.26 -21.59
N LYS A 170 -3.95 -4.54 -22.66
CA LYS A 170 -4.48 -5.14 -23.88
C LYS A 170 -4.02 -6.59 -23.93
N ASP A 171 -4.97 -7.49 -24.12
CA ASP A 171 -4.68 -8.91 -24.36
C ASP A 171 -5.33 -9.37 -25.67
N THR A 172 -4.84 -10.49 -26.19
CA THR A 172 -5.44 -11.25 -27.27
C THR A 172 -6.85 -11.73 -26.94
N GLU A 173 -7.11 -12.04 -25.66
CA GLU A 173 -8.41 -12.46 -25.15
C GLU A 173 -9.18 -11.22 -24.68
N PRO A 174 -10.35 -10.90 -25.27
CA PRO A 174 -11.08 -9.67 -24.96
C PRO A 174 -11.42 -9.52 -23.48
N TRP A 175 -11.76 -10.62 -22.79
CA TRP A 175 -12.14 -10.61 -21.38
C TRP A 175 -10.96 -10.27 -20.44
N ARG A 176 -9.71 -10.50 -20.87
CA ARG A 176 -8.48 -10.11 -20.15
C ARG A 176 -8.06 -8.66 -20.39
N SER A 177 -8.62 -8.01 -21.41
CA SER A 177 -8.34 -6.61 -21.68
C SER A 177 -9.10 -5.73 -20.70
N HIS A 178 -8.40 -4.76 -20.10
CA HIS A 178 -9.02 -3.80 -19.20
C HIS A 178 -8.43 -2.41 -19.34
N SER A 179 -9.26 -1.39 -19.09
CA SER A 179 -8.81 -0.02 -18.99
C SER A 179 -9.41 0.68 -17.78
N PHE A 180 -8.62 1.52 -17.15
CA PHE A 180 -8.96 2.28 -15.96
C PHE A 180 -8.50 3.71 -16.15
N THR A 181 -9.39 4.66 -15.92
CA THR A 181 -9.12 6.09 -16.02
C THR A 181 -9.49 6.77 -14.73
N LEU A 182 -8.52 7.44 -14.11
CA LEU A 182 -8.76 8.38 -13.03
C LEU A 182 -8.57 9.79 -13.59
N LYS A 183 -9.57 10.64 -13.49
CA LYS A 183 -9.50 12.02 -14.01
C LYS A 183 -9.99 13.02 -12.97
N LYS A 184 -9.21 14.07 -12.79
CA LYS A 184 -9.56 15.21 -11.95
C LYS A 184 -10.42 16.19 -12.76
N ASP A 185 -11.54 16.60 -12.18
CA ASP A 185 -12.37 17.69 -12.67
C ASP A 185 -12.76 18.60 -11.49
N GLY A 186 -12.26 19.84 -11.52
CA GLY A 186 -12.26 20.73 -10.36
C GLY A 186 -11.52 20.11 -9.16
N ASP A 187 -12.21 20.04 -8.03
CA ASP A 187 -11.70 19.45 -6.77
C ASP A 187 -12.07 17.97 -6.62
N HIS A 188 -12.73 17.37 -7.61
CA HIS A 188 -13.21 15.99 -7.52
C HIS A 188 -12.49 15.07 -8.49
N TRP A 189 -12.45 13.79 -8.12
CA TRP A 189 -11.89 12.72 -8.93
C TRP A 189 -13.01 11.84 -9.46
N TYR A 190 -12.87 11.48 -10.73
CA TYR A 190 -13.80 10.66 -11.47
C TYR A 190 -13.07 9.42 -11.97
N PHE A 191 -13.71 8.28 -11.80
CA PHE A 191 -13.24 6.98 -12.22
C PHE A 191 -14.07 6.49 -13.40
N SER A 192 -13.39 6.05 -14.44
CA SER A 192 -14.00 5.35 -15.58
C SER A 192 -13.26 4.06 -15.78
N PHE A 193 -13.96 3.01 -16.17
CA PHE A 193 -13.36 1.71 -16.39
C PHE A 193 -14.05 0.94 -17.49
N GLU A 194 -13.30 0.03 -18.08
CA GLU A 194 -13.75 -0.99 -19.02
C GLU A 194 -13.03 -2.27 -18.65
N CYS A 195 -13.70 -3.20 -17.97
CA CYS A 195 -13.09 -4.45 -17.51
C CYS A 195 -14.13 -5.57 -17.42
N SER A 196 -13.66 -6.81 -17.33
CA SER A 196 -14.50 -8.01 -17.22
C SER A 196 -14.13 -8.76 -15.94
N PHE A 197 -15.11 -9.44 -15.33
CA PHE A 197 -14.90 -10.19 -14.08
C PHE A 197 -14.98 -11.71 -14.28
N GLY A 198 -15.37 -12.21 -15.45
CA GLY A 198 -15.41 -13.66 -15.75
C GLY A 198 -14.80 -14.02 -17.11
N GLU A 199 -14.37 -15.28 -17.25
CA GLU A 199 -13.64 -15.79 -18.44
C GLU A 199 -14.43 -15.70 -19.76
N ASP A 200 -15.76 -15.49 -19.70
CA ASP A 200 -16.63 -15.34 -20.88
C ASP A 200 -17.47 -14.05 -20.86
N SER A 201 -17.15 -13.13 -19.93
CA SER A 201 -17.85 -11.84 -19.83
C SER A 201 -17.27 -10.82 -20.80
N LEU A 202 -18.14 -10.05 -21.46
CA LEU A 202 -17.71 -8.88 -22.22
C LEU A 202 -17.34 -7.76 -21.25
N PRO A 203 -16.31 -6.94 -21.56
CA PRO A 203 -15.94 -5.81 -20.71
C PRO A 203 -17.12 -4.87 -20.48
N VAL A 204 -17.39 -4.56 -19.22
CA VAL A 204 -18.38 -3.57 -18.81
C VAL A 204 -17.74 -2.21 -18.83
N LYS A 205 -18.36 -1.28 -19.56
CA LYS A 205 -17.89 0.10 -19.65
C LYS A 205 -18.72 1.02 -18.77
N VAL A 206 -18.06 1.69 -17.82
CA VAL A 206 -18.66 2.73 -16.97
C VAL A 206 -17.80 3.98 -17.02
N GLU A 207 -18.43 5.14 -17.16
CA GLU A 207 -17.73 6.42 -17.29
C GLU A 207 -18.15 7.40 -16.19
N ASN A 208 -17.19 8.21 -15.75
CA ASN A 208 -17.39 9.37 -14.87
C ASN A 208 -18.07 9.06 -13.52
N VAL A 209 -17.70 7.95 -12.87
CA VAL A 209 -18.12 7.65 -11.49
C VAL A 209 -17.35 8.55 -10.53
N ARG A 210 -18.05 9.36 -9.73
CA ARG A 210 -17.41 10.18 -8.71
C ARG A 210 -16.81 9.29 -7.62
N LEU A 211 -15.55 9.54 -7.26
CA LEU A 211 -14.88 8.88 -6.15
C LEU A 211 -15.01 9.70 -4.86
N SER A 212 -15.01 9.00 -3.72
CA SER A 212 -14.77 9.61 -2.42
C SER A 212 -13.30 10.01 -2.27
N ASP A 213 -13.00 10.84 -1.26
CA ASP A 213 -11.62 11.20 -0.93
C ASP A 213 -10.79 9.97 -0.52
N GLU A 214 -11.41 9.06 0.24
CA GLU A 214 -10.81 7.78 0.67
C GLU A 214 -10.49 6.87 -0.53
N GLU A 215 -11.44 6.67 -1.44
CA GLU A 215 -11.22 5.88 -2.67
C GLU A 215 -10.11 6.47 -3.54
N THR A 216 -10.04 7.80 -3.60
CA THR A 216 -8.97 8.51 -4.32
C THR A 216 -7.62 8.32 -3.61
N ASP A 217 -7.60 8.47 -2.28
CA ASP A 217 -6.39 8.34 -1.47
C ASP A 217 -5.78 6.95 -1.58
N ASP A 218 -6.58 5.89 -1.62
CA ASP A 218 -6.08 4.52 -1.79
C ASP A 218 -5.30 4.34 -3.11
N VAL A 219 -5.83 4.88 -4.22
CA VAL A 219 -5.16 4.82 -5.53
C VAL A 219 -3.88 5.66 -5.53
N ILE A 220 -3.97 6.91 -5.05
CA ILE A 220 -2.84 7.84 -5.02
C ILE A 220 -1.72 7.35 -4.08
N ARG A 221 -2.07 6.72 -2.95
CA ARG A 221 -1.12 6.12 -2.01
C ARG A 221 -0.29 5.03 -2.69
N ILE A 222 -0.91 4.17 -3.49
CA ILE A 222 -0.18 3.11 -4.22
C ILE A 222 0.73 3.74 -5.29
N ILE A 223 0.24 4.75 -6.02
CA ILE A 223 1.06 5.50 -7.00
C ILE A 223 2.30 6.11 -6.33
N ALA A 224 2.14 6.69 -5.14
CA ALA A 224 3.22 7.25 -4.32
C ALA A 224 4.22 6.16 -3.89
N LYS A 225 3.71 5.09 -3.27
CA LYS A 225 4.49 3.96 -2.74
C LYS A 225 5.45 3.37 -3.78
N TYR A 226 5.01 3.27 -5.02
CA TYR A 226 5.82 2.70 -6.11
C TYR A 226 6.56 3.75 -6.95
N ASP A 227 6.42 5.04 -6.65
CA ASP A 227 6.97 6.16 -7.43
C ASP A 227 6.68 6.04 -8.94
N LEU A 228 5.43 5.70 -9.29
CA LEU A 228 5.08 5.31 -10.65
C LEU A 228 5.26 6.45 -11.66
N ILE A 229 4.99 7.70 -11.26
CA ILE A 229 5.14 8.87 -12.14
C ILE A 229 6.59 9.05 -12.59
N SER A 230 7.54 8.89 -11.65
CA SER A 230 8.97 8.99 -11.94
C SER A 230 9.44 7.82 -12.81
N LYS A 231 9.05 6.59 -12.44
CA LYS A 231 9.40 5.38 -13.19
C LYS A 231 8.89 5.41 -14.63
N ALA A 232 7.64 5.86 -14.84
CA ALA A 232 7.03 5.95 -16.16
C ALA A 232 7.86 6.83 -17.12
N SER A 233 8.51 7.89 -16.62
CA SER A 233 9.37 8.75 -17.44
C SER A 233 10.64 8.04 -17.97
N GLY A 234 11.02 6.90 -17.39
CA GLY A 234 12.18 6.10 -17.81
C GLY A 234 11.83 4.86 -18.64
N TYR A 235 10.54 4.58 -18.87
CA TYR A 235 10.08 3.46 -19.69
C TYR A 235 9.90 3.87 -21.15
N ALA A 236 9.95 2.89 -22.05
CA ALA A 236 9.69 3.12 -23.47
C ALA A 236 8.25 3.59 -23.67
N GLU A 237 8.06 4.45 -24.68
CA GLU A 237 6.73 4.79 -25.15
C GLU A 237 6.03 3.54 -25.73
N PRO A 238 4.69 3.46 -25.59
CA PRO A 238 3.94 2.39 -26.19
C PRO A 238 3.99 2.41 -27.72
N PRO A 239 3.80 1.25 -28.38
CA PRO A 239 3.73 1.18 -29.84
C PRO A 239 2.57 2.02 -30.40
N GLU A 240 2.77 2.66 -31.55
CA GLU A 240 1.77 3.52 -32.20
C GLU A 240 0.54 2.73 -32.71
N ASP A 241 0.73 1.49 -33.15
CA ASP A 241 -0.35 0.59 -33.58
C ASP A 241 -0.71 -0.38 -32.46
N VAL A 242 -1.73 -0.01 -31.69
CA VAL A 242 -2.23 -0.79 -30.56
C VAL A 242 -3.13 -1.96 -31.02
N ASP A 243 -3.76 -1.83 -32.19
CA ASP A 243 -4.70 -2.83 -32.71
C ASP A 243 -3.99 -3.96 -33.48
N GLY A 244 -2.77 -3.71 -33.96
CA GLY A 244 -1.88 -4.71 -34.59
C GLY A 244 -1.08 -5.58 -33.61
N ILE A 245 -1.24 -5.41 -32.30
CA ILE A 245 -0.48 -6.15 -31.28
C ILE A 245 -0.92 -7.61 -31.23
N THR A 246 0.03 -8.52 -31.47
CA THR A 246 -0.17 -9.97 -31.35
C THR A 246 0.31 -10.54 -30.02
N ASP A 247 1.03 -9.75 -29.23
CA ASP A 247 1.57 -10.17 -27.93
C ASP A 247 0.49 -10.20 -26.86
N ARG A 248 0.58 -11.17 -25.94
CA ARG A 248 -0.28 -11.24 -24.75
C ARG A 248 0.15 -10.20 -23.72
N SER A 249 -0.83 -9.63 -23.01
CA SER A 249 -0.64 -8.70 -21.87
C SER A 249 0.25 -7.47 -22.12
N VAL A 250 -0.09 -6.60 -23.08
CA VAL A 250 0.61 -5.33 -23.29
C VAL A 250 0.03 -4.21 -22.42
N TYR A 251 0.89 -3.55 -21.65
CA TYR A 251 0.53 -2.48 -20.72
C TYR A 251 0.76 -1.10 -21.32
N PHE A 252 -0.18 -0.20 -21.06
CA PHE A 252 -0.09 1.23 -21.34
C PHE A 252 -0.43 1.98 -20.07
N THR A 253 0.49 2.85 -19.64
CA THR A 253 0.29 3.70 -18.47
C THR A 253 0.59 5.13 -18.87
N ASP A 254 -0.45 5.96 -18.86
CA ASP A 254 -0.36 7.39 -19.18
C ASP A 254 -0.67 8.24 -17.95
N PHE A 255 0.25 9.16 -17.64
CA PHE A 255 0.06 10.17 -16.61
C PHE A 255 -0.06 11.55 -17.25
N SER A 256 -1.17 12.25 -17.00
CA SER A 256 -1.28 13.68 -17.30
C SER A 256 -1.00 14.47 -16.03
N LEU A 257 -0.08 15.42 -16.14
CA LEU A 257 0.37 16.26 -15.05
C LEU A 257 -0.15 17.69 -15.21
N ALA A 258 -0.25 18.39 -14.08
CA ALA A 258 -0.51 19.83 -14.04
C ALA A 258 0.53 20.57 -14.90
N GLY A 259 0.06 21.54 -15.68
CA GLY A 259 0.87 22.23 -16.69
C GLY A 259 0.88 21.57 -18.07
N GLY A 260 0.07 20.52 -18.29
CA GLY A 260 -0.17 19.93 -19.62
C GLY A 260 0.88 18.91 -20.07
N ARG A 261 1.87 18.60 -19.24
CA ARG A 261 2.85 17.53 -19.52
C ARG A 261 2.15 16.17 -19.44
N ARG A 262 2.39 15.33 -20.45
CA ARG A 262 1.96 13.93 -20.48
C ARG A 262 3.18 13.00 -20.45
N ILE A 263 3.04 11.87 -19.80
CA ILE A 263 4.02 10.78 -19.77
C ILE A 263 3.26 9.55 -20.26
N ASN A 264 3.64 9.03 -21.41
CA ASN A 264 3.10 7.78 -21.95
C ASN A 264 4.17 6.71 -21.83
N SER A 265 3.82 5.56 -21.27
CA SER A 265 4.81 4.52 -20.99
C SER A 265 4.21 3.12 -21.06
N SER A 266 5.03 2.15 -21.47
CA SER A 266 4.69 0.72 -21.35
C SER A 266 5.06 0.16 -19.97
N LEU A 267 4.98 0.98 -18.91
CA LEU A 267 5.30 0.57 -17.54
C LEU A 267 4.25 -0.46 -17.08
N PRO A 268 4.66 -1.69 -16.72
CA PRO A 268 3.75 -2.64 -16.07
C PRO A 268 3.31 -2.09 -14.71
N VAL A 269 2.02 -2.20 -14.45
CA VAL A 269 1.40 -1.70 -13.24
C VAL A 269 1.57 -2.73 -12.12
N PRO A 270 1.93 -2.34 -10.88
CA PRO A 270 2.00 -3.27 -9.76
C PRO A 270 0.65 -3.96 -9.51
N ASP A 271 0.68 -5.26 -9.19
CA ASP A 271 -0.53 -6.04 -8.85
C ASP A 271 -1.38 -5.36 -7.77
N GLU A 272 -0.72 -4.67 -6.84
CA GLU A 272 -1.35 -3.89 -5.80
C GLU A 272 -2.30 -2.80 -6.34
N LEU A 273 -1.86 -2.07 -7.38
CA LEU A 273 -2.66 -1.02 -8.01
C LEU A 273 -3.76 -1.65 -8.87
N THR A 274 -3.45 -2.71 -9.62
CA THR A 274 -4.42 -3.46 -10.40
C THR A 274 -5.56 -3.97 -9.52
N GLY A 275 -5.25 -4.64 -8.42
CA GLY A 275 -6.25 -5.16 -7.48
C GLY A 275 -7.06 -4.05 -6.81
N CYS A 276 -6.47 -2.89 -6.53
CA CYS A 276 -7.20 -1.72 -6.03
C CYS A 276 -8.22 -1.20 -7.06
N LEU A 277 -7.84 -1.10 -8.34
CA LEU A 277 -8.73 -0.63 -9.42
C LEU A 277 -9.86 -1.64 -9.71
N TYR A 278 -9.57 -2.94 -9.69
CA TYR A 278 -10.61 -3.98 -9.77
C TYR A 278 -11.53 -3.96 -8.55
N GLY A 279 -10.99 -3.72 -7.35
CA GLY A 279 -11.79 -3.55 -6.14
C GLY A 279 -12.75 -2.35 -6.26
N LEU A 280 -12.27 -1.22 -6.79
CA LEU A 280 -13.10 -0.04 -7.06
C LEU A 280 -14.17 -0.33 -8.10
N ALA A 281 -13.81 -0.88 -9.26
CA ALA A 281 -14.75 -1.20 -10.33
C ALA A 281 -15.80 -2.21 -9.87
N GLY A 282 -15.35 -3.30 -9.25
CA GLY A 282 -16.20 -4.35 -8.71
C GLY A 282 -17.17 -3.82 -7.68
N ALA A 283 -16.73 -3.03 -6.70
CA ALA A 283 -17.61 -2.45 -5.69
C ALA A 283 -18.72 -1.55 -6.26
N LYS A 284 -18.53 -0.93 -7.44
CA LYS A 284 -19.59 -0.16 -8.12
C LYS A 284 -20.58 -1.04 -8.87
N LEU A 285 -20.19 -2.26 -9.22
CA LEU A 285 -21.00 -3.22 -9.97
C LEU A 285 -21.56 -4.36 -9.12
N LEU A 286 -21.12 -4.50 -7.86
CA LEU A 286 -21.56 -5.57 -6.97
C LEU A 286 -23.07 -5.54 -6.79
N THR A 287 -23.69 -6.69 -7.03
CA THR A 287 -25.07 -6.98 -6.70
C THR A 287 -25.19 -8.06 -5.64
N GLU A 288 -24.14 -8.83 -5.39
CA GLU A 288 -24.16 -9.89 -4.38
C GLU A 288 -22.77 -10.11 -3.77
N VAL A 289 -22.72 -10.28 -2.45
CA VAL A 289 -21.53 -10.71 -1.70
C VAL A 289 -21.92 -11.90 -0.85
N ASN A 290 -21.29 -13.05 -1.08
CA ASN A 290 -21.50 -14.25 -0.28
C ASN A 290 -20.20 -14.72 0.36
N ILE A 291 -20.27 -15.00 1.65
CA ILE A 291 -19.18 -15.64 2.38
C ILE A 291 -19.73 -16.81 3.17
N SER A 292 -19.02 -17.92 3.16
CA SER A 292 -19.37 -19.05 4.00
C SER A 292 -18.15 -19.78 4.51
N ARG A 293 -18.36 -20.40 5.67
CA ARG A 293 -17.42 -21.30 6.32
C ARG A 293 -18.20 -22.53 6.77
N SER A 294 -17.75 -23.69 6.36
CA SER A 294 -18.31 -24.97 6.77
C SER A 294 -17.27 -25.73 7.59
N CYS A 295 -17.60 -25.96 8.86
CA CYS A 295 -16.82 -26.77 9.78
C CYS A 295 -17.66 -27.99 10.22
N MET A 296 -17.01 -29.14 10.38
CA MET A 296 -17.69 -30.41 10.71
C MET A 296 -18.40 -30.37 12.07
N ASP A 297 -17.86 -29.65 13.04
CA ASP A 297 -18.48 -29.53 14.37
C ASP A 297 -19.67 -28.56 14.40
N HIS A 298 -19.96 -27.92 13.25
CA HIS A 298 -20.95 -26.87 13.03
C HIS A 298 -20.86 -25.64 13.94
N SER A 299 -20.11 -25.71 15.05
CA SER A 299 -20.02 -24.72 16.11
C SER A 299 -19.56 -23.34 15.63
N SER A 300 -18.89 -23.35 14.48
CA SER A 300 -18.25 -22.18 13.90
C SER A 300 -18.51 -22.05 12.40
N SER A 301 -19.53 -22.77 11.90
CA SER A 301 -20.05 -22.63 10.55
C SER A 301 -20.85 -21.34 10.42
N TYR A 302 -20.71 -20.68 9.28
CA TYR A 302 -21.52 -19.53 8.93
C TYR A 302 -21.78 -19.47 7.44
N SER A 303 -22.87 -18.81 7.07
CA SER A 303 -23.19 -18.40 5.71
C SER A 303 -23.77 -17.00 5.79
N PHE A 304 -23.23 -16.06 5.04
CA PHE A 304 -23.74 -14.71 4.90
C PHE A 304 -23.89 -14.40 3.42
N SER A 305 -25.00 -13.73 3.09
CA SER A 305 -25.32 -13.26 1.75
C SER A 305 -25.87 -11.85 1.85
N LEU A 306 -25.24 -10.92 1.15
CA LEU A 306 -25.74 -9.57 0.95
C LEU A 306 -26.12 -9.42 -0.53
N GLU A 307 -27.41 -9.37 -0.82
CA GLU A 307 -27.95 -9.29 -2.19
C GLU A 307 -28.63 -7.94 -2.45
N LYS A 308 -28.45 -7.40 -3.64
CA LYS A 308 -29.14 -6.21 -4.13
C LYS A 308 -30.25 -6.63 -5.07
N THR A 309 -31.49 -6.31 -4.71
CA THR A 309 -32.66 -6.48 -5.58
C THR A 309 -33.28 -5.13 -5.86
N GLU A 310 -33.41 -4.78 -7.14
CA GLU A 310 -33.77 -3.44 -7.60
C GLU A 310 -32.78 -2.40 -7.04
N ASP A 311 -33.17 -1.63 -6.02
CA ASP A 311 -32.32 -0.64 -5.34
C ASP A 311 -32.18 -0.88 -3.83
N ASN A 312 -32.67 -2.02 -3.34
CA ASN A 312 -32.63 -2.35 -1.92
C ASN A 312 -31.63 -3.48 -1.65
N TRP A 313 -30.92 -3.36 -0.53
CA TRP A 313 -30.02 -4.39 -0.04
C TRP A 313 -30.72 -5.30 0.96
N PHE A 314 -30.44 -6.59 0.86
CA PHE A 314 -31.00 -7.61 1.71
C PHE A 314 -29.89 -8.50 2.26
N LEU A 315 -29.94 -8.74 3.57
CA LEU A 315 -29.05 -9.67 4.25
C LEU A 315 -29.79 -10.99 4.49
N SER A 316 -29.17 -12.07 4.08
CA SER A 316 -29.50 -13.43 4.52
C SER A 316 -28.31 -14.00 5.27
N PHE A 317 -28.55 -14.72 6.36
CA PHE A 317 -27.50 -15.36 7.11
C PHE A 317 -27.95 -16.63 7.81
N ASP A 318 -26.99 -17.51 8.05
CA ASP A 318 -27.07 -18.65 8.94
C ASP A 318 -25.76 -18.70 9.73
N CYS A 319 -25.79 -18.37 11.01
CA CYS A 319 -24.59 -18.35 11.85
C CYS A 319 -24.93 -18.57 13.33
N ALA A 320 -23.95 -19.05 14.11
CA ALA A 320 -24.01 -19.01 15.56
C ALA A 320 -23.85 -17.56 16.05
N ALA A 321 -24.98 -16.87 16.28
CA ALA A 321 -25.01 -15.46 16.64
C ALA A 321 -24.71 -15.20 18.14
N ASP A 322 -24.72 -16.25 18.95
CA ASP A 322 -24.34 -16.22 20.36
C ASP A 322 -23.27 -17.29 20.68
N CYS A 323 -22.41 -17.01 21.66
CA CYS A 323 -21.42 -17.97 22.18
C CYS A 323 -22.07 -19.20 22.87
N VAL A 324 -23.38 -19.41 22.69
CA VAL A 324 -24.20 -20.49 23.25
C VAL A 324 -24.46 -21.59 22.20
N GLY A 325 -24.10 -21.35 20.92
CA GLY A 325 -24.04 -22.39 19.89
C GLY A 325 -25.35 -22.68 19.18
N TYR A 326 -26.37 -21.81 19.28
CA TYR A 326 -27.58 -21.93 18.48
C TYR A 326 -27.43 -21.16 17.17
N HIS A 327 -27.52 -21.85 16.05
CA HIS A 327 -27.60 -21.24 14.73
C HIS A 327 -28.87 -20.40 14.64
N THR A 328 -28.68 -19.11 14.36
CA THR A 328 -29.76 -18.20 13.99
C THR A 328 -29.71 -18.07 12.47
N ASN A 329 -30.83 -18.33 11.82
CA ASN A 329 -31.00 -18.08 10.41
C ASN A 329 -32.01 -16.96 10.17
N ALA A 330 -31.78 -16.21 9.11
CA ALA A 330 -32.73 -15.24 8.60
C ALA A 330 -32.48 -15.03 7.11
N GLU A 331 -33.55 -14.75 6.38
CA GLU A 331 -33.50 -14.56 4.93
C GLU A 331 -34.11 -13.20 4.58
N LYS A 332 -33.48 -12.52 3.63
CA LYS A 332 -33.96 -11.28 3.01
C LYS A 332 -34.35 -10.18 4.00
N ILE A 333 -33.53 -9.99 5.03
CA ILE A 333 -33.71 -8.87 5.96
C ILE A 333 -33.31 -7.58 5.25
N PRO A 334 -34.14 -6.54 5.22
CA PRO A 334 -33.76 -5.26 4.62
C PRO A 334 -32.59 -4.61 5.37
N VAL A 335 -31.61 -4.16 4.59
CA VAL A 335 -30.41 -3.45 5.01
C VAL A 335 -30.46 -2.05 4.43
N ASP A 336 -30.14 -1.04 5.24
CA ASP A 336 -30.05 0.32 4.72
C ASP A 336 -28.77 0.49 3.88
N THR A 337 -28.73 1.56 3.08
CA THR A 337 -27.61 1.78 2.16
C THR A 337 -26.28 1.98 2.90
N GLU A 338 -26.28 2.60 4.08
CA GLU A 338 -25.07 2.87 4.86
C GLU A 338 -24.47 1.57 5.43
N GLU A 339 -25.33 0.69 5.96
CA GLU A 339 -24.96 -0.64 6.45
C GLU A 339 -24.41 -1.53 5.32
N ALA A 340 -24.99 -1.48 4.12
CA ALA A 340 -24.49 -2.21 2.96
C ALA A 340 -23.13 -1.63 2.47
N GLU A 341 -22.99 -0.31 2.45
CA GLU A 341 -21.74 0.36 2.08
C GLU A 341 -20.58 -0.01 3.02
N GLU A 342 -20.84 -0.30 4.30
CA GLU A 342 -19.81 -0.80 5.24
C GLU A 342 -19.22 -2.15 4.80
N ILE A 343 -20.06 -3.06 4.34
CA ILE A 343 -19.65 -4.37 3.81
C ILE A 343 -18.87 -4.19 2.50
N LEU A 344 -19.42 -3.41 1.56
CA LEU A 344 -18.80 -3.17 0.26
C LEU A 344 -17.44 -2.46 0.40
N ARG A 345 -17.34 -1.51 1.33
CA ARG A 345 -16.07 -0.86 1.70
C ARG A 345 -15.05 -1.89 2.17
N THR A 346 -15.45 -2.82 3.04
CA THR A 346 -14.55 -3.88 3.54
C THR A 346 -14.06 -4.79 2.42
N VAL A 347 -14.95 -5.17 1.49
CA VAL A 347 -14.58 -5.94 0.28
C VAL A 347 -13.54 -5.20 -0.56
N ARG A 348 -13.73 -3.89 -0.75
CA ARG A 348 -12.82 -3.01 -1.51
C ARG A 348 -11.46 -2.87 -0.81
N GLU A 349 -11.44 -2.51 0.46
CA GLU A 349 -10.21 -2.28 1.24
C GLU A 349 -9.35 -3.55 1.35
N ARG A 350 -10.00 -4.70 1.50
CA ARG A 350 -9.32 -6.01 1.52
C ARG A 350 -8.97 -6.54 0.12
N ARG A 351 -9.41 -5.86 -0.94
CA ARG A 351 -9.20 -6.25 -2.35
C ARG A 351 -9.65 -7.68 -2.66
N LEU A 352 -10.67 -8.17 -1.97
CA LEU A 352 -11.10 -9.57 -2.04
C LEU A 352 -11.53 -9.99 -3.45
N ILE A 353 -12.12 -9.08 -4.23
CA ILE A 353 -12.47 -9.37 -5.64
C ILE A 353 -11.23 -9.77 -6.43
N SER A 354 -10.12 -9.04 -6.25
CA SER A 354 -8.86 -9.36 -6.91
C SER A 354 -8.29 -10.69 -6.42
N GLU A 355 -8.37 -10.98 -5.12
CA GLU A 355 -7.90 -12.25 -4.56
C GLU A 355 -8.69 -13.43 -5.15
N VAL A 356 -10.02 -13.33 -5.21
CA VAL A 356 -10.89 -14.34 -5.83
C VAL A 356 -10.57 -14.52 -7.32
N LEU A 357 -10.39 -13.42 -8.07
CA LEU A 357 -10.04 -13.48 -9.49
C LEU A 357 -8.66 -14.12 -9.74
N SER A 358 -7.72 -13.93 -8.82
CA SER A 358 -6.35 -14.48 -8.94
C SER A 358 -6.19 -15.90 -8.40
N TYR A 359 -7.27 -16.50 -7.88
CA TYR A 359 -7.21 -17.81 -7.29
C TYR A 359 -6.96 -18.89 -8.35
N GLU A 360 -5.79 -19.53 -8.28
CA GLU A 360 -5.48 -20.73 -9.05
C GLU A 360 -5.68 -21.97 -8.15
N ALA A 361 -6.54 -22.88 -8.57
CA ALA A 361 -6.72 -24.13 -7.85
C ALA A 361 -5.39 -24.91 -7.80
N PRO A 362 -4.96 -25.37 -6.61
CA PRO A 362 -3.76 -26.19 -6.51
C PRO A 362 -3.91 -27.44 -7.39
N SER A 363 -2.82 -27.87 -8.02
CA SER A 363 -2.79 -29.12 -8.78
C SER A 363 -3.31 -30.27 -7.92
N GLU A 364 -4.22 -31.09 -8.44
CA GLU A 364 -4.82 -32.21 -7.71
C GLU A 364 -3.75 -32.97 -6.93
N SER A 365 -3.87 -32.93 -5.61
CA SER A 365 -3.02 -33.70 -4.71
C SER A 365 -3.72 -35.01 -4.40
N ASP A 366 -2.99 -36.13 -4.44
CA ASP A 366 -3.50 -37.46 -4.03
C ASP A 366 -3.82 -37.54 -2.52
N VAL A 367 -3.64 -36.44 -1.77
CA VAL A 367 -3.94 -36.32 -0.35
C VAL A 367 -5.26 -35.57 -0.18
N TYR A 368 -6.32 -36.33 0.12
CA TYR A 368 -7.62 -35.79 0.50
C TYR A 368 -7.68 -35.66 2.02
N VAL A 369 -7.80 -34.44 2.53
CA VAL A 369 -8.14 -34.19 3.94
C VAL A 369 -9.66 -34.19 4.05
N LEU A 370 -10.23 -35.26 4.59
CA LEU A 370 -11.68 -35.49 4.62
C LEU A 370 -12.45 -34.51 5.54
N ASP A 371 -11.76 -33.83 6.46
CA ASP A 371 -12.37 -33.03 7.54
C ASP A 371 -11.95 -31.54 7.50
N GLU A 372 -11.52 -31.03 6.34
CA GLU A 372 -11.04 -29.65 6.24
C GLU A 372 -12.17 -28.62 6.36
N THR A 373 -11.93 -27.58 7.18
CA THR A 373 -12.83 -26.42 7.22
C THR A 373 -12.83 -25.77 5.84
N THR A 374 -13.97 -25.79 5.17
CA THR A 374 -14.11 -25.22 3.83
C THR A 374 -14.54 -23.77 3.94
N TYR A 375 -13.88 -22.90 3.19
CA TYR A 375 -14.29 -21.52 3.00
C TYR A 375 -14.82 -21.33 1.59
N ASN A 376 -15.74 -20.40 1.41
CA ASN A 376 -16.17 -19.96 0.10
C ASN A 376 -16.45 -18.46 0.14
N THR A 377 -15.88 -17.73 -0.81
CA THR A 377 -16.14 -16.31 -1.04
C THR A 377 -16.57 -16.15 -2.48
N SER A 378 -17.73 -15.53 -2.71
CA SER A 378 -18.23 -15.26 -4.05
C SER A 378 -18.87 -13.89 -4.18
N PHE A 379 -18.87 -13.40 -5.42
CA PHE A 379 -19.36 -12.09 -5.80
C PHE A 379 -20.20 -12.22 -7.07
N ALA A 380 -21.30 -11.48 -7.15
CA ALA A 380 -22.05 -11.29 -8.39
C ALA A 380 -22.11 -9.82 -8.75
N PHE A 381 -22.14 -9.55 -10.06
CA PHE A 381 -22.08 -8.22 -10.62
C PHE A 381 -23.31 -7.90 -11.46
N SER A 382 -23.59 -6.62 -11.64
CA SER A 382 -24.77 -6.12 -12.37
C SER A 382 -24.76 -6.46 -13.87
N ASP A 383 -23.62 -6.89 -14.41
CA ASP A 383 -23.51 -7.43 -15.78
C ASP A 383 -23.96 -8.90 -15.90
N GLY A 384 -24.33 -9.51 -14.77
CA GLY A 384 -24.77 -10.91 -14.68
C GLY A 384 -23.61 -11.90 -14.50
N SER A 385 -22.37 -11.44 -14.50
CA SER A 385 -21.21 -12.27 -14.18
C SER A 385 -21.12 -12.57 -12.68
N SER A 386 -20.46 -13.67 -12.34
CA SER A 386 -20.14 -14.02 -10.96
C SER A 386 -18.80 -14.73 -10.88
N VAL A 387 -18.13 -14.55 -9.74
CA VAL A 387 -16.84 -15.18 -9.43
C VAL A 387 -16.90 -15.83 -8.06
N HIS A 388 -16.18 -16.93 -7.88
CA HIS A 388 -16.06 -17.59 -6.60
C HIS A 388 -14.69 -18.23 -6.45
N ALA A 389 -14.23 -18.31 -5.20
CA ALA A 389 -13.05 -19.07 -4.84
C ALA A 389 -13.20 -19.67 -3.43
N PRO A 390 -12.62 -20.85 -3.18
CA PRO A 390 -12.63 -21.49 -1.86
C PRO A 390 -11.61 -20.83 -0.91
N ILE A 391 -11.72 -19.51 -0.74
CA ILE A 391 -10.83 -18.70 0.10
C ILE A 391 -11.59 -18.08 1.27
N SER A 392 -10.89 -17.85 2.37
CA SER A 392 -11.43 -17.12 3.50
C SER A 392 -11.59 -15.64 3.17
N ALA A 393 -12.77 -15.10 3.46
CA ALA A 393 -13.08 -13.67 3.36
C ALA A 393 -12.28 -12.78 4.33
N GLY A 394 -11.53 -13.38 5.26
CA GLY A 394 -10.81 -12.66 6.30
C GLY A 394 -11.69 -12.27 7.48
N ARG A 395 -11.05 -11.93 8.60
CA ARG A 395 -11.72 -11.64 9.87
C ARG A 395 -12.52 -10.34 9.81
N GLU A 396 -12.02 -9.34 9.09
CA GLU A 396 -12.62 -8.01 8.99
C GLU A 396 -14.01 -8.09 8.33
N LEU A 397 -14.11 -8.75 7.17
CA LEU A 397 -15.39 -8.93 6.49
C LEU A 397 -16.33 -9.84 7.28
N THR A 398 -15.79 -10.91 7.88
CA THR A 398 -16.57 -11.81 8.73
C THR A 398 -17.17 -11.06 9.94
N ASP A 399 -16.36 -10.29 10.67
CA ASP A 399 -16.78 -9.50 11.83
C ASP A 399 -17.82 -8.43 11.42
N ALA A 400 -17.67 -7.80 10.26
CA ALA A 400 -18.63 -6.84 9.73
C ALA A 400 -20.00 -7.47 9.48
N PHE A 401 -20.04 -8.68 8.90
CA PHE A 401 -21.28 -9.44 8.73
C PHE A 401 -21.92 -9.85 10.06
N TYR A 402 -21.13 -10.31 11.03
CA TYR A 402 -21.64 -10.62 12.38
C TYR A 402 -22.19 -9.38 13.09
N SER A 403 -21.52 -8.23 12.96
CA SER A 403 -21.99 -6.96 13.51
C SER A 403 -23.33 -6.54 12.89
N LEU A 404 -23.44 -6.66 11.56
CA LEU A 404 -24.68 -6.37 10.83
C LEU A 404 -25.81 -7.32 11.25
N ALA A 405 -25.57 -8.63 11.25
CA ALA A 405 -26.54 -9.63 11.70
C ALA A 405 -26.99 -9.38 13.16
N GLY A 406 -26.04 -9.09 14.05
CA GLY A 406 -26.33 -8.78 15.46
C GLY A 406 -27.19 -7.53 15.66
N ARG A 407 -27.04 -6.50 14.79
CA ARG A 407 -27.94 -5.33 14.77
C ARG A 407 -29.36 -5.68 14.32
N LYS A 408 -29.51 -6.65 13.40
CA LYS A 408 -30.81 -7.09 12.88
C LYS A 408 -31.56 -8.03 13.82
N ILE A 409 -30.85 -8.87 14.58
CA ILE A 409 -31.46 -9.80 15.56
C ILE A 409 -31.98 -9.06 16.81
N LYS A 410 -31.36 -7.93 17.19
CA LYS A 410 -31.72 -7.17 18.41
C LYS A 410 -32.86 -6.15 18.22
N LYS A 411 -33.39 -6.00 17.01
CA LYS A 411 -34.57 -5.19 16.70
C LYS A 411 -35.79 -6.09 16.63
#